data_AF-A0A075WLM6-F1
#
_entry.id   AF-A0A075WLM6-F1
#
_cell.length_a   1.000
_cell.length_b   1.000
_cell.length_c   1.000
_cell.angle_alpha   90.00
_cell.angle_beta   90.00
_cell.angle_gamma   90.00
#
_symmetry.space_group_name_H-M   'P 1'
#
loop_
_entity.id
_entity.type
_entity.pdbx_description
1 polymer ?
#
loop_
_entity_poly.entity_id
_entity_poly.type
_entity_poly.pdbx_seq_one_letter_code
_entity_poly.pdbx_strand_id
1 'polypeptide(L)'
;MPSWKTHREVSELYGIGKEVCKDVSRIIDFGYPLNDEDIKIKHLEYLSDSGNEIREIIKNLVRSHDDRREIPRFFIKAQITYDKFGEEGLKEFFLHHALDCLNWYTTPRTWFGEQISVKPSDLTRWQQREISIKVIYDNLYKWRDYKLRLSLSESPELCMVLYHILTPDVFAIKEDNSAGIMMQYEFNDRVRWLVDDVKTFIQSNWSRILEIIEENEILEKAD
;
A
#
# COMPACT_ATOMS: atom_id res chain seq x y z
N MET A 1 12.47 -4.57 5.85
CA MET A 1 11.20 -5.03 5.25
C MET A 1 11.10 -6.52 5.47
N PRO A 2 9.89 -7.08 5.62
CA PRO A 2 9.75 -8.52 5.67
C PRO A 2 10.34 -9.13 4.40
N SER A 3 10.92 -10.32 4.54
CA SER A 3 11.34 -11.12 3.40
C SER A 3 10.16 -11.37 2.47
N TRP A 4 10.46 -11.54 1.18
CA TRP A 4 9.44 -11.93 0.20
C TRP A 4 8.76 -13.26 0.57
N LYS A 5 9.47 -14.14 1.28
CA LYS A 5 8.94 -15.39 1.80
C LYS A 5 7.83 -15.14 2.85
N THR A 6 8.06 -14.22 3.79
CA THR A 6 7.04 -13.78 4.76
C THR A 6 5.80 -13.24 4.07
N HIS A 7 5.96 -12.31 3.12
CA HIS A 7 4.81 -11.76 2.38
C HIS A 7 4.01 -12.88 1.72
N ARG A 8 4.68 -13.75 0.95
CA ARG A 8 4.04 -14.86 0.25
C ARG A 8 3.27 -15.80 1.18
N GLU A 9 3.88 -16.26 2.27
CA GLU A 9 3.24 -17.23 3.16
C GLU A 9 2.01 -16.65 3.87
N VAL A 10 2.06 -15.36 4.24
CA VAL A 10 0.90 -14.68 4.82
C VAL A 10 -0.19 -14.42 3.77
N SER A 11 0.17 -14.07 2.53
CA SER A 11 -0.78 -13.92 1.43
C SER A 11 -1.48 -15.23 1.09
N GLU A 12 -0.74 -16.35 1.03
CA GLU A 12 -1.31 -17.69 0.85
C GLU A 12 -2.25 -18.07 2.01
N LEU A 13 -1.89 -17.71 3.25
CA LEU A 13 -2.77 -17.87 4.42
C LEU A 13 -4.06 -17.05 4.30
N TYR A 14 -4.01 -15.87 3.67
CA TYR A 14 -5.18 -15.05 3.39
C TYR A 14 -6.01 -15.52 2.18
N GLY A 15 -5.53 -16.54 1.46
CA GLY A 15 -6.18 -17.07 0.26
C GLY A 15 -5.85 -16.31 -1.02
N ILE A 16 -4.78 -15.52 -1.03
CA ILE A 16 -4.31 -14.76 -2.20
C ILE A 16 -3.30 -15.61 -2.98
N GLY A 17 -3.45 -15.65 -4.31
CA GLY A 17 -2.58 -16.40 -5.19
C GLY A 17 -1.13 -15.88 -5.18
N LYS A 18 -0.16 -16.81 -5.24
CA LYS A 18 1.28 -16.49 -5.27
C LYS A 18 1.67 -15.47 -6.34
N GLU A 19 1.10 -15.56 -7.53
CA GLU A 19 1.44 -14.63 -8.62
C GLU A 19 0.87 -13.23 -8.38
N VAL A 20 -0.30 -13.11 -7.72
CA VAL A 20 -0.85 -11.82 -7.29
C VAL A 20 0.05 -11.19 -6.24
N CYS A 21 0.43 -11.94 -5.19
CA CYS A 21 1.39 -11.48 -4.17
C CYS A 21 2.67 -10.97 -4.79
N LYS A 22 3.31 -11.78 -5.63
CA LYS A 22 4.56 -11.43 -6.31
C LYS A 22 4.48 -10.15 -7.12
N ASP A 23 3.43 -9.99 -7.93
CA ASP A 23 3.32 -8.84 -8.82
C ASP A 23 2.86 -7.58 -8.07
N VAL A 24 2.03 -7.72 -7.03
CA VAL A 24 1.68 -6.59 -6.16
C VAL A 24 2.90 -6.13 -5.34
N SER A 25 3.67 -7.03 -4.74
CA SER A 25 4.93 -6.67 -4.08
C SER A 25 5.90 -5.99 -5.06
N ARG A 26 5.93 -6.40 -6.33
CA ARG A 26 6.72 -5.69 -7.36
C ARG A 26 6.21 -4.29 -7.64
N ILE A 27 4.90 -4.05 -7.68
CA ILE A 27 4.31 -2.71 -7.86
C ILE A 27 4.64 -1.82 -6.65
N ILE A 28 4.67 -2.39 -5.45
CA ILE A 28 4.93 -1.66 -4.20
C ILE A 28 6.42 -1.37 -4.04
N ASP A 29 7.26 -2.41 -4.08
CA ASP A 29 8.63 -2.36 -3.58
C ASP A 29 9.62 -1.87 -4.62
N PHE A 30 9.63 -2.55 -5.75
CA PHE A 30 10.59 -2.22 -6.78
C PHE A 30 9.96 -1.10 -7.58
N GLY A 31 10.71 -0.03 -7.82
CA GLY A 31 10.39 0.95 -8.86
C GLY A 31 10.42 0.28 -10.23
N TYR A 32 9.56 -0.73 -10.40
CA TYR A 32 9.45 -1.59 -11.55
C TYR A 32 9.31 -0.67 -12.75
N PRO A 33 9.97 -0.97 -13.88
CA PRO A 33 9.58 -0.34 -15.12
C PRO A 33 8.15 -0.83 -15.38
N LEU A 34 7.15 -0.07 -14.90
CA LEU A 34 5.77 -0.27 -15.32
C LEU A 34 5.80 -0.25 -16.83
N ASN A 35 5.36 -1.33 -17.44
CA ASN A 35 5.14 -1.34 -18.87
C ASN A 35 3.91 -0.46 -19.13
N ASP A 36 3.79 0.06 -20.35
CA ASP A 36 2.61 0.86 -20.70
C ASP A 36 1.31 0.06 -20.50
N GLU A 37 1.35 -1.26 -20.67
CA GLU A 37 0.21 -2.14 -20.43
C GLU A 37 -0.26 -2.19 -18.97
N ASP A 38 0.63 -1.91 -18.00
CA ASP A 38 0.30 -1.87 -16.58
C ASP A 38 -0.45 -0.58 -16.20
N ILE A 39 -0.35 0.47 -17.02
CA ILE A 39 -0.97 1.77 -16.77
C ILE A 39 -2.23 1.88 -17.62
N LYS A 40 -3.40 1.92 -16.97
CA LYS A 40 -4.67 2.16 -17.66
C LYS A 40 -5.05 3.63 -17.56
N ILE A 41 -4.94 4.36 -18.68
CA ILE A 41 -5.46 5.72 -18.81
C ILE A 41 -6.96 5.63 -19.10
N LYS A 42 -7.77 6.32 -18.28
CA LYS A 42 -9.24 6.22 -18.26
C LYS A 42 -9.91 7.40 -18.96
N HIS A 43 -9.27 8.55 -18.94
CA HIS A 43 -9.74 9.77 -19.59
C HIS A 43 -8.68 10.26 -20.57
N LEU A 44 -8.99 10.32 -21.87
CA LEU A 44 -8.05 10.80 -22.91
C LEU A 44 -8.44 12.17 -23.49
N GLU A 45 -9.63 12.67 -23.17
CA GLU A 45 -10.26 13.83 -23.82
C GLU A 45 -9.45 15.13 -23.75
N TYR A 46 -8.50 15.21 -22.82
CA TYR A 46 -7.66 16.39 -22.57
C TYR A 46 -6.17 16.18 -22.91
N LEU A 47 -5.82 15.03 -23.48
CA LEU A 47 -4.43 14.70 -23.81
C LEU A 47 -4.14 14.96 -25.29
N SER A 48 -2.96 15.52 -25.56
CA SER A 48 -2.52 15.85 -26.92
C SER A 48 -2.01 14.64 -27.71
N ASP A 49 -1.75 13.53 -27.03
CA ASP A 49 -1.34 12.23 -27.58
C ASP A 49 -2.12 11.07 -26.94
N SER A 50 -1.74 9.81 -27.20
CA SER A 50 -2.36 8.60 -26.63
C SER A 50 -2.18 8.42 -25.11
N GLY A 51 -1.85 9.50 -24.39
CA GLY A 51 -1.56 9.54 -22.96
C GLY A 51 -0.13 9.17 -22.60
N ASN A 52 0.82 9.30 -23.53
CA ASN A 52 2.22 8.92 -23.30
C ASN A 52 2.86 9.83 -22.26
N GLU A 53 2.56 11.13 -22.30
CA GLU A 53 3.01 12.09 -21.29
C GLU A 53 2.62 11.64 -19.87
N ILE A 54 1.34 11.29 -19.66
CA ILE A 54 0.84 10.83 -18.37
C ILE A 54 1.52 9.52 -17.94
N ARG A 55 1.75 8.58 -18.87
CA ARG A 55 2.45 7.32 -18.59
C ARG A 55 3.87 7.55 -18.11
N GLU A 56 4.60 8.46 -18.75
CA GLU A 56 5.97 8.79 -18.34
C GLU A 56 6.00 9.47 -16.97
N ILE A 57 5.05 10.37 -16.67
CA ILE A 57 4.93 10.98 -15.34
C ILE A 57 4.64 9.88 -14.30
N ILE A 58 3.71 8.96 -14.57
CA ILE A 58 3.40 7.84 -13.65
C ILE A 58 4.63 6.98 -13.41
N LYS A 59 5.35 6.56 -14.46
CA LYS A 59 6.58 5.79 -14.35
C LYS A 59 7.60 6.50 -13.46
N ASN A 60 7.75 7.82 -13.61
CA ASN A 60 8.63 8.61 -12.75
C ASN A 60 8.15 8.67 -11.30
N LEU A 61 6.85 8.85 -11.07
CA LEU A 61 6.25 8.89 -9.73
C LEU A 61 6.37 7.55 -9.01
N VAL A 62 6.17 6.41 -9.68
CA VAL A 62 6.15 5.10 -9.00
C VAL A 62 7.53 4.46 -8.81
N ARG A 63 8.60 5.04 -9.37
CA ARG A 63 9.97 4.51 -9.34
C ARG A 63 10.59 4.43 -7.94
N SER A 64 10.05 5.14 -6.95
CA SER A 64 10.54 5.04 -5.57
C SER A 64 9.85 3.89 -4.83
N HIS A 65 10.64 3.13 -4.07
CA HIS A 65 10.13 2.33 -2.95
C HIS A 65 9.38 3.25 -1.97
N ASP A 66 8.33 2.73 -1.33
CA ASP A 66 7.49 3.30 -0.27
C ASP A 66 8.13 4.44 0.55
N ASP A 67 8.21 5.64 -0.02
CA ASP A 67 8.31 6.85 0.75
C ASP A 67 6.91 7.08 1.30
N ARG A 68 6.66 6.57 2.52
CA ARG A 68 5.42 6.72 3.33
C ARG A 68 4.97 8.19 3.51
N ARG A 69 5.66 9.12 2.87
CA ARG A 69 5.49 10.58 2.83
C ARG A 69 4.82 11.04 1.53
N GLU A 70 4.84 10.24 0.46
CA GLU A 70 4.29 10.60 -0.85
C GLU A 70 2.95 9.91 -1.13
N ILE A 71 1.94 10.40 -0.41
CA ILE A 71 0.56 9.91 -0.43
C ILE A 71 -0.06 9.81 -1.85
N PRO A 72 0.27 10.68 -2.82
CA PRO A 72 -0.23 10.50 -4.17
C PRO A 72 0.26 9.21 -4.85
N ARG A 73 1.51 8.78 -4.61
CA ARG A 73 2.06 7.53 -5.16
C ARG A 73 1.31 6.31 -4.64
N PHE A 74 0.92 6.34 -3.37
CA PHE A 74 0.11 5.29 -2.76
C PHE A 74 -1.23 5.11 -3.48
N PHE A 75 -1.92 6.22 -3.82
CA PHE A 75 -3.18 6.18 -4.55
C PHE A 75 -3.00 5.65 -5.99
N ILE A 76 -1.94 6.07 -6.67
CA ILE A 76 -1.59 5.58 -8.02
C ILE A 76 -1.34 4.07 -7.99
N LYS A 77 -0.51 3.57 -7.06
CA LYS A 77 -0.21 2.15 -6.94
C LYS A 77 -1.44 1.31 -6.58
N ALA A 78 -2.33 1.82 -5.71
CA ALA A 78 -3.59 1.16 -5.39
C ALA A 78 -4.48 1.01 -6.65
N GLN A 79 -4.60 2.06 -7.46
CA GLN A 79 -5.36 2.01 -8.72
C GLN A 79 -4.77 0.99 -9.70
N ILE A 80 -3.46 0.99 -9.92
CA ILE A 80 -2.77 0.05 -10.82
C ILE A 80 -2.99 -1.40 -10.37
N THR A 81 -2.88 -1.64 -9.07
CA THR A 81 -3.12 -2.96 -8.49
C THR A 81 -4.56 -3.43 -8.71
N TYR A 82 -5.56 -2.56 -8.50
CA TYR A 82 -6.95 -2.88 -8.80
C TYR A 82 -7.17 -3.15 -10.30
N ASP A 83 -6.57 -2.34 -11.17
CA ASP A 83 -6.72 -2.48 -12.60
C ASP A 83 -6.17 -3.81 -13.13
N LYS A 84 -5.15 -4.37 -12.47
CA LYS A 84 -4.50 -5.62 -12.88
C LYS A 84 -5.12 -6.86 -12.24
N PHE A 85 -5.54 -6.77 -10.98
CA PHE A 85 -5.94 -7.95 -10.18
C PHE A 85 -7.29 -7.80 -9.45
N GLY A 86 -7.99 -6.68 -9.63
CA GLY A 86 -9.27 -6.41 -8.98
C GLY A 86 -9.16 -6.30 -7.46
N GLU A 87 -10.18 -6.79 -6.75
CA GLU A 87 -10.20 -6.74 -5.28
C GLU A 87 -9.10 -7.57 -4.63
N GLU A 88 -8.74 -8.72 -5.22
CA GLU A 88 -7.67 -9.58 -4.71
C GLU A 88 -6.34 -8.82 -4.67
N GLY A 89 -6.05 -8.04 -5.71
CA GLY A 89 -4.91 -7.14 -5.73
C GLY A 89 -4.95 -6.10 -4.62
N LEU A 90 -6.08 -5.42 -4.44
CA LEU A 90 -6.19 -4.39 -3.39
C LEU A 90 -6.02 -4.99 -1.99
N LYS A 91 -6.57 -6.18 -1.75
CA LYS A 91 -6.36 -6.92 -0.51
C LYS A 91 -4.88 -7.19 -0.26
N GLU A 92 -4.18 -7.70 -1.28
CA GLU A 92 -2.74 -7.92 -1.22
C GLU A 92 -1.97 -6.62 -0.97
N PHE A 93 -2.36 -5.53 -1.64
CA PHE A 93 -1.72 -4.24 -1.51
C PHE A 93 -1.77 -3.71 -0.07
N PHE A 94 -2.96 -3.76 0.55
CA PHE A 94 -3.11 -3.38 1.95
C PHE A 94 -2.42 -4.36 2.90
N LEU A 95 -2.49 -5.66 2.63
CA LEU A 95 -1.81 -6.68 3.43
C LEU A 95 -0.29 -6.44 3.42
N HIS A 96 0.30 -6.20 2.25
CA HIS A 96 1.72 -5.91 2.09
C HIS A 96 2.16 -4.73 2.95
N HIS A 97 1.47 -3.59 2.83
CA HIS A 97 1.79 -2.42 3.64
C HIS A 97 1.59 -2.66 5.15
N ALA A 98 0.60 -3.45 5.54
CA ALA A 98 0.40 -3.83 6.93
C ALA A 98 1.54 -4.72 7.46
N LEU A 99 2.02 -5.67 6.66
CA LEU A 99 3.17 -6.53 6.98
C LEU A 99 4.47 -5.73 7.05
N ASP A 100 4.66 -4.77 6.16
CA ASP A 100 5.79 -3.84 6.22
C ASP A 100 5.83 -3.05 7.53
N CYS A 101 4.65 -2.58 7.97
CA CYS A 101 4.51 -1.91 9.25
C CYS A 101 4.74 -2.88 10.40
N LEU A 102 4.18 -4.08 10.35
CA LEU A 102 4.35 -5.10 11.38
C LEU A 102 5.83 -5.42 11.57
N ASN A 103 6.54 -5.74 10.50
CA ASN A 103 7.96 -6.04 10.58
C ASN A 103 8.79 -4.84 11.03
N TRP A 104 8.38 -3.61 10.70
CA TRP A 104 9.03 -2.41 11.25
C TRP A 104 8.99 -2.38 12.79
N TYR A 105 7.86 -2.78 13.39
CA TYR A 105 7.67 -2.84 14.85
C TYR A 105 8.25 -4.08 15.51
N THR A 106 8.36 -5.20 14.80
CA THR A 106 8.86 -6.48 15.34
C THR A 106 10.32 -6.78 14.99
N THR A 107 10.97 -6.02 14.10
CA THR A 107 12.41 -6.15 13.86
C THR A 107 13.18 -5.48 15.01
N PRO A 108 14.18 -6.15 15.61
CA PRO A 108 15.10 -5.54 16.57
C PRO A 108 15.71 -4.24 16.04
N ARG A 109 15.57 -3.15 16.81
CA ARG A 109 16.16 -1.85 16.49
C ARG A 109 16.96 -1.35 17.67
N THR A 110 18.01 -0.58 17.37
CA THR A 110 18.73 0.19 18.37
C THR A 110 17.89 1.40 18.74
N TRP A 111 17.32 1.43 19.94
CA TRP A 111 16.71 2.64 20.51
C TRP A 111 17.73 3.25 21.47
N PHE A 112 18.14 4.50 21.23
CA PHE A 112 19.10 5.22 22.09
C PHE A 112 20.43 4.47 22.39
N GLY A 113 20.90 3.63 21.46
CA GLY A 113 22.15 2.88 21.63
C GLY A 113 21.99 1.49 22.27
N GLU A 114 20.78 1.10 22.69
CA GLU A 114 20.48 -0.24 23.20
C GLU A 114 19.81 -1.10 22.12
N GLN A 115 20.36 -2.30 21.85
CA GLN A 115 19.69 -3.30 21.03
C GLN A 115 18.52 -3.89 21.82
N ILE A 116 17.30 -3.53 21.44
CA ILE A 116 16.11 -4.22 21.92
C ILE A 116 15.85 -5.36 20.94
N SER A 117 16.25 -6.58 21.32
CA SER A 117 15.82 -7.80 20.63
C SER A 117 14.34 -8.02 20.92
N VAL A 118 13.47 -7.59 20.02
CA VAL A 118 12.04 -7.90 20.09
C VAL A 118 11.81 -9.12 19.22
N LYS A 119 12.09 -10.33 19.68
CA LYS A 119 11.53 -11.49 18.97
C LYS A 119 10.02 -11.44 19.15
N PRO A 120 9.22 -11.76 18.12
CA PRO A 120 7.77 -11.85 18.27
C PRO A 120 7.34 -12.76 19.42
N SER A 121 8.09 -13.84 19.67
CA SER A 121 7.95 -14.77 20.79
C SER A 121 8.27 -14.19 22.17
N ASP A 122 9.09 -13.14 22.25
CA ASP A 122 9.45 -12.45 23.51
C ASP A 122 8.43 -11.37 23.92
N LEU A 123 7.47 -11.05 23.04
CA LEU A 123 6.44 -10.06 23.31
C LEU A 123 5.37 -10.61 24.26
N THR A 124 5.10 -9.89 25.33
CA THR A 124 3.90 -10.15 26.15
C THR A 124 2.64 -9.97 25.32
N ARG A 125 1.54 -10.65 25.70
CA ARG A 125 0.22 -10.47 25.06
C ARG A 125 -0.23 -9.00 24.99
N TRP A 126 0.13 -8.21 26.00
CA TRP A 126 -0.18 -6.78 26.02
C TRP A 126 0.63 -6.00 24.97
N GLN A 127 1.94 -6.26 24.83
CA GLN A 127 2.76 -5.62 23.79
C GLN A 127 2.34 -6.05 22.38
N GLN A 128 2.00 -7.33 22.19
CA GLN A 128 1.42 -7.81 20.92
C GLN A 128 0.13 -7.06 20.57
N ARG A 129 -0.72 -6.81 21.57
CA ARG A 129 -1.95 -6.02 21.41
C ARG A 129 -1.66 -4.55 21.07
N GLU A 130 -0.66 -3.92 21.70
CA GLU A 130 -0.29 -2.55 21.36
C GLU A 130 0.28 -2.41 19.95
N ILE A 131 1.16 -3.35 19.55
CA ILE A 131 1.74 -3.35 18.20
C ILE A 131 0.66 -3.58 17.15
N SER A 132 -0.25 -4.53 17.37
CA SER A 132 -1.40 -4.72 16.47
C SER A 132 -2.26 -3.47 16.37
N ILE A 133 -2.54 -2.78 17.48
CA ILE A 133 -3.24 -1.49 17.45
C ILE A 133 -2.47 -0.47 16.59
N LYS A 134 -1.16 -0.30 16.77
CA LYS A 134 -0.36 0.66 15.97
C LYS A 134 -0.29 0.31 14.49
N VAL A 135 -0.12 -0.97 14.14
CA VAL A 135 -0.08 -1.42 12.75
C VAL A 135 -1.44 -1.18 12.08
N ILE A 136 -2.53 -1.53 12.77
CA ILE A 136 -3.88 -1.45 12.23
C ILE A 136 -4.40 0.00 12.20
N TYR A 137 -4.26 0.73 13.29
CA TYR A 137 -4.82 2.08 13.41
C TYR A 137 -3.92 3.15 12.81
N ASP A 138 -2.62 3.14 13.08
CA ASP A 138 -1.76 4.24 12.65
C ASP A 138 -1.39 4.18 11.16
N ASN A 139 -1.60 3.03 10.50
CA ASN A 139 -1.22 2.81 9.11
C ASN A 139 -2.42 2.44 8.23
N LEU A 140 -3.01 1.25 8.40
CA LEU A 140 -4.14 0.82 7.56
C LEU A 140 -5.32 1.79 7.62
N TYR A 141 -5.75 2.18 8.83
CA TYR A 141 -6.87 3.12 8.96
C TYR A 141 -6.52 4.55 8.61
N LYS A 142 -5.29 4.97 8.89
CA LYS A 142 -4.80 6.27 8.45
C LYS A 142 -4.92 6.40 6.92
N TRP A 143 -4.59 5.34 6.16
CA TRP A 143 -4.74 5.35 4.70
C TRP A 143 -6.19 5.15 4.25
N ARG A 144 -6.96 4.28 4.92
CA ARG A 144 -8.39 4.05 4.65
C ARG A 144 -9.19 5.36 4.64
N ASP A 145 -8.92 6.20 5.63
CA ASP A 145 -9.66 7.44 5.88
C ASP A 145 -8.92 8.68 5.34
N TYR A 146 -7.77 8.48 4.67
CA TYR A 146 -7.01 9.58 4.11
C TYR A 146 -7.80 10.27 2.99
N LYS A 147 -7.81 11.60 3.03
CA LYS A 147 -8.39 12.44 1.98
C LYS A 147 -7.26 13.17 1.28
N LEU A 148 -6.93 12.72 0.08
CA LEU A 148 -5.96 13.40 -0.76
C LEU A 148 -6.63 14.62 -1.39
N ARG A 149 -6.14 15.80 -1.01
CA ARG A 149 -6.59 17.08 -1.54
C ARG A 149 -5.47 17.67 -2.36
N LEU A 150 -5.76 18.01 -3.61
CA LEU A 150 -4.79 18.66 -4.49
C LEU A 150 -5.42 19.86 -5.17
N SER A 151 -4.64 20.92 -5.23
CA SER A 151 -4.95 22.11 -6.03
C SER A 151 -4.22 22.02 -7.37
N LEU A 152 -4.94 22.34 -8.46
CA LEU A 152 -4.32 22.52 -9.77
C LEU A 152 -3.22 23.61 -9.76
N SER A 153 -3.33 24.61 -8.87
CA SER A 153 -2.33 25.67 -8.77
C SER A 153 -1.03 25.24 -8.09
N GLU A 154 -1.07 24.20 -7.25
CA GLU A 154 0.06 23.75 -6.44
C GLU A 154 0.77 22.54 -7.06
N SER A 155 0.02 21.67 -7.72
CA SER A 155 0.56 20.42 -8.29
C SER A 155 -0.20 20.02 -9.56
N PRO A 156 -0.06 20.81 -10.66
CA PRO A 156 -0.81 20.59 -11.90
C PRO A 156 -0.54 19.21 -12.49
N GLU A 157 0.73 18.79 -12.61
CA GLU A 157 1.11 17.49 -13.16
C GLU A 157 0.46 16.32 -12.40
N LEU A 158 0.46 16.39 -11.08
CA LEU A 158 -0.11 15.35 -10.24
C LEU A 158 -1.64 15.31 -10.35
N CYS A 159 -2.29 16.48 -10.38
CA CYS A 159 -3.73 16.56 -10.61
C CYS A 159 -4.11 15.95 -11.95
N MET A 160 -3.35 16.23 -13.02
CA MET A 160 -3.58 15.64 -14.34
C MET A 160 -3.44 14.10 -14.28
N VAL A 161 -2.37 13.59 -13.67
CA VAL A 161 -2.16 12.14 -13.52
C VAL A 161 -3.35 11.49 -12.80
N LEU A 162 -3.74 12.01 -11.63
CA LEU A 162 -4.80 11.39 -10.83
C LEU A 162 -6.16 11.49 -11.51
N TYR A 163 -6.46 12.62 -12.17
CA TYR A 163 -7.67 12.77 -12.98
C TYR A 163 -7.75 11.69 -14.07
N HIS A 164 -6.63 11.37 -14.72
CA HIS A 164 -6.62 10.44 -15.85
C HIS A 164 -6.60 8.97 -15.47
N ILE A 165 -6.26 8.60 -14.23
CA ILE A 165 -6.15 7.19 -13.82
C ILE A 165 -7.10 6.77 -12.71
N LEU A 166 -7.40 7.63 -11.73
CA LEU A 166 -8.17 7.21 -10.57
C LEU A 166 -9.64 7.10 -10.95
N THR A 167 -10.27 5.96 -10.65
CA THR A 167 -11.67 5.70 -11.02
C THR A 167 -12.61 5.64 -9.81
N PRO A 168 -13.92 5.85 -10.04
CA PRO A 168 -14.96 5.62 -9.04
C PRO A 168 -15.01 4.19 -8.48
N ASP A 169 -14.44 3.21 -9.18
CA ASP A 169 -14.39 1.81 -8.72
C ASP A 169 -13.55 1.64 -7.45
N VAL A 170 -12.54 2.51 -7.28
CA VAL A 170 -11.60 2.48 -6.16
C VAL A 170 -11.79 3.70 -5.24
N PHE A 171 -12.12 4.87 -5.81
CA PHE A 171 -12.12 6.13 -5.08
C PHE A 171 -13.49 6.83 -5.13
N ALA A 172 -13.87 7.50 -4.05
CA ALA A 172 -14.83 8.58 -4.11
C ALA A 172 -14.09 9.88 -4.49
N ILE A 173 -14.46 10.43 -5.65
CA ILE A 173 -13.83 11.61 -6.23
C ILE A 173 -14.80 12.78 -6.11
N LYS A 174 -14.34 13.89 -5.53
CA LYS A 174 -15.14 15.10 -5.32
C LYS A 174 -14.39 16.30 -5.84
N GLU A 175 -15.05 17.08 -6.67
CA GLU A 175 -14.57 18.39 -7.09
C GLU A 175 -15.13 19.45 -6.15
N ASP A 176 -14.26 20.30 -5.61
CA ASP A 176 -14.64 21.47 -4.84
C ASP A 176 -14.16 22.71 -5.59
N ASN A 177 -15.10 23.53 -6.03
CA ASN A 177 -14.84 24.74 -6.82
C ASN A 177 -14.89 26.02 -5.97
N SER A 178 -15.06 25.93 -4.65
CA SER A 178 -15.31 27.08 -3.78
C SER A 178 -14.06 27.93 -3.47
N ALA A 179 -12.85 27.38 -3.66
CA ALA A 179 -11.58 28.06 -3.35
C ALA A 179 -10.52 27.92 -4.47
N GLY A 180 -10.96 27.69 -5.72
CA GLY A 180 -10.13 27.20 -6.83
C GLY A 180 -10.57 25.78 -7.23
N ILE A 181 -10.01 25.23 -8.31
CA ILE A 181 -10.29 23.82 -8.69
C ILE A 181 -9.49 22.92 -7.76
N MET A 182 -10.16 22.39 -6.75
CA MET A 182 -9.62 21.43 -5.80
C MET A 182 -10.23 20.05 -6.06
N MET A 183 -9.37 19.06 -6.25
CA MET A 183 -9.80 17.67 -6.35
C MET A 183 -9.55 16.97 -5.01
N GLN A 184 -10.58 16.30 -4.49
CA GLN A 184 -10.48 15.44 -3.33
C GLN A 184 -10.71 13.99 -3.72
N TYR A 185 -9.76 13.12 -3.35
CA TYR A 185 -9.81 11.68 -3.54
C TYR A 185 -9.79 11.00 -2.17
N GLU A 186 -10.71 10.07 -1.94
CA GLU A 186 -10.73 9.18 -0.78
C GLU A 186 -11.11 7.78 -1.27
N PHE A 187 -10.67 6.71 -0.60
CA PHE A 187 -11.17 5.38 -0.95
C PHE A 187 -12.69 5.33 -0.80
N ASN A 188 -13.36 4.70 -1.76
CA ASN A 188 -14.81 4.51 -1.67
C ASN A 188 -15.14 3.45 -0.60
N ASP A 189 -16.42 3.34 -0.26
CA ASP A 189 -16.84 2.45 0.83
C ASP A 189 -16.49 0.98 0.56
N ARG A 190 -16.53 0.53 -0.70
CA ARG A 190 -16.12 -0.83 -1.09
C ARG A 190 -14.66 -1.09 -0.73
N VAL A 191 -13.76 -0.18 -1.09
CA VAL A 191 -12.33 -0.34 -0.76
C VAL A 191 -12.10 -0.21 0.74
N ARG A 192 -12.85 0.64 1.45
CA ARG A 192 -12.80 0.70 2.92
C ARG A 192 -13.16 -0.63 3.57
N TRP A 193 -14.17 -1.33 3.05
CA TRP A 193 -14.51 -2.69 3.48
C TRP A 193 -13.37 -3.70 3.23
N LEU A 194 -12.64 -3.59 2.12
CA LEU A 194 -11.46 -4.43 1.87
C LEU A 194 -10.35 -4.18 2.91
N VAL A 195 -10.13 -2.92 3.32
CA VAL A 195 -9.18 -2.60 4.40
C VAL A 195 -9.63 -3.22 5.73
N ASP A 196 -10.93 -3.17 6.02
CA ASP A 196 -11.51 -3.78 7.23
C ASP A 196 -11.41 -5.32 7.21
N ASP A 197 -11.54 -5.95 6.03
CA ASP A 197 -11.33 -7.39 5.83
C ASP A 197 -9.87 -7.79 6.12
N VAL A 198 -8.89 -7.06 5.54
CA VAL A 198 -7.45 -7.27 5.79
C VAL A 198 -7.11 -7.12 7.27
N LYS A 199 -7.66 -6.09 7.93
CA LYS A 199 -7.52 -5.94 9.38
C LYS A 199 -8.04 -7.16 10.13
N THR A 200 -9.26 -7.58 9.81
CA THR A 200 -9.91 -8.70 10.50
C THR A 200 -9.10 -9.98 10.35
N PHE A 201 -8.54 -10.20 9.16
CA PHE A 201 -7.60 -11.29 8.90
C PHE A 201 -6.36 -11.21 9.79
N ILE A 202 -5.67 -10.06 9.82
CA ILE A 202 -4.46 -9.85 10.63
C ILE A 202 -4.75 -10.09 12.12
N GLN A 203 -5.87 -9.57 12.63
CA GLN A 203 -6.25 -9.74 14.04
C GLN A 203 -6.56 -11.20 14.38
N SER A 204 -7.23 -11.91 13.48
CA SER A 204 -7.64 -13.30 13.69
C SER A 204 -6.46 -14.27 13.57
N ASN A 205 -5.43 -13.91 12.80
CA ASN A 205 -4.26 -14.76 12.52
C ASN A 205 -2.97 -14.23 13.15
N TRP A 206 -3.06 -13.29 14.10
CA TRP A 206 -1.92 -12.54 14.63
C TRP A 206 -0.75 -13.43 15.07
N SER A 207 -1.02 -14.41 15.93
CA SER A 207 0.02 -15.32 16.44
C SER A 207 0.70 -16.09 15.30
N ARG A 208 -0.07 -16.58 14.32
CA ARG A 208 0.50 -17.33 13.20
C ARG A 208 1.33 -16.44 12.28
N ILE A 209 0.90 -15.20 12.06
CA ILE A 209 1.68 -14.23 11.27
C ILE A 209 3.02 -13.92 11.96
N LEU A 210 3.01 -13.77 13.30
CA LEU A 210 4.24 -13.57 14.07
C LEU A 210 5.19 -14.77 13.99
N GLU A 211 4.68 -15.99 14.04
CA GLU A 211 5.47 -17.21 13.84
C GLU A 211 6.10 -17.24 12.44
N ILE A 212 5.34 -16.93 11.39
CA ILE A 212 5.85 -16.87 10.00
C ILE A 212 6.99 -15.84 9.88
N ILE A 213 6.82 -14.65 10.49
CA ILE A 213 7.88 -13.63 10.53
C ILE A 213 9.10 -14.17 11.27
N GLU A 214 8.92 -14.78 12.44
CA GLU A 214 10.05 -15.31 13.21
C GLU A 214 10.80 -16.42 12.47
N GLU A 215 10.08 -17.35 11.86
CA GLU A 215 10.62 -18.44 11.05
C GLU A 215 11.43 -17.92 9.86
N ASN A 216 10.94 -16.89 9.17
CA ASN A 216 11.55 -16.42 7.92
C ASN A 216 12.65 -15.37 8.14
N GLU A 217 12.49 -14.43 9.08
CA GLU A 217 13.45 -13.32 9.27
C GLU A 217 14.66 -13.70 10.14
N ILE A 218 14.56 -14.76 10.96
CA ILE A 218 15.71 -15.28 11.73
C ILE A 218 16.63 -16.12 10.82
N LEU A 219 16.07 -16.90 9.90
CA LEU A 219 16.84 -17.74 8.99
C LEU A 219 17.67 -16.93 7.99
N GLU A 220 17.18 -15.78 7.52
CA GLU A 220 17.94 -14.90 6.61
C GLU A 220 19.12 -14.16 7.28
N LYS A 221 19.22 -14.14 8.62
CA LYS A 221 20.33 -13.50 9.35
C LYS A 221 21.42 -14.48 9.80
N ALA A 222 21.24 -15.77 9.56
CA ALA A 222 22.19 -16.82 9.94
C ALA A 222 23.19 -17.18 8.83
N ASP A 223 23.01 -16.62 7.63
CA ASP A 223 23.91 -16.68 6.47
C ASP A 223 24.66 -15.34 6.27
#